data_AF-A0A9J6ZB29-F1
#
_entry.id   AF-A0A9J6ZB29-F1
#
_cell.length_a   1.000
_cell.length_b   1.000
_cell.length_c   1.000
_cell.angle_alpha   90.00
_cell.angle_beta   90.00
_cell.angle_gamma   90.00
#
_symmetry.space_group_name_H-M   'P 1'
#
loop_
_entity.id
_entity.type
_entity.pdbx_description
1 polymer ?
#
loop_
_entity_poly.entity_id
_entity_poly.type
_entity_poly.pdbx_seq_one_letter_code
_entity_poly.pdbx_strand_id
1 'polypeptide(L)' 'MSEQHEVVAVRRNSEGSIVEFKLSSGQVVDYMQAQEMVSNDEIKNLQLFKGRDHEQHIRSRPDDTVANNLDQLPTF' A
#
# COMPACT_ATOMS: atom_id res chain seq x y z
N MET A 1 7.60 19.96 5.43
CA MET A 1 7.66 18.55 4.99
C MET A 1 6.33 17.95 5.35
N SER A 2 5.55 17.52 4.37
CA SER A 2 4.27 16.85 4.64
C SER A 2 4.58 15.48 5.28
N GLU A 3 4.06 15.22 6.45
CA GLU A 3 4.20 13.89 7.09
C GLU A 3 3.29 12.90 6.36
N GLN A 4 3.87 12.18 5.41
CA GLN A 4 3.20 11.07 4.72
C GLN A 4 3.14 9.83 5.63
N HIS A 5 2.05 9.08 5.54
CA HIS A 5 1.88 7.79 6.22
C HIS A 5 2.79 6.71 5.62
N GLU A 6 3.10 5.69 6.41
CA GLU A 6 3.86 4.52 5.96
C GLU A 6 3.02 3.27 6.22
N VAL A 7 3.05 2.30 5.30
CA VAL A 7 2.43 1.00 5.52
C VAL A 7 3.41 0.10 6.24
N VAL A 8 3.00 -0.45 7.38
CA VAL A 8 3.84 -1.31 8.23
C VAL A 8 3.41 -2.78 8.22
N ALA A 9 2.17 -3.07 7.79
CA ALA A 9 1.64 -4.42 7.64
C ALA A 9 0.46 -4.45 6.66
N VAL A 10 0.13 -5.63 6.11
CA VAL A 10 -0.97 -5.82 5.15
C VAL A 10 -1.84 -7.01 5.52
N ARG A 11 -3.17 -6.91 5.35
CA ARG A 11 -4.06 -8.07 5.43
C ARG A 11 -4.26 -8.66 4.04
N ARG A 12 -4.23 -9.98 3.94
CA ARG A 12 -4.48 -10.72 2.70
C ARG A 12 -5.74 -11.58 2.80
N ASN A 13 -6.46 -11.71 1.69
CA ASN A 13 -7.58 -12.66 1.57
C ASN A 13 -7.06 -14.10 1.36
N SER A 14 -7.97 -15.07 1.23
CA SER A 14 -7.64 -16.48 0.99
C SER A 14 -6.89 -16.76 -0.32
N GLU A 15 -6.90 -15.81 -1.26
CA GLU A 15 -6.22 -15.89 -2.55
C GLU A 15 -4.83 -15.24 -2.51
N GLY A 16 -4.44 -14.65 -1.37
CA GLY A 16 -3.16 -13.97 -1.18
C GLY A 16 -3.14 -12.49 -1.59
N SER A 17 -4.26 -11.97 -2.08
CA SER A 17 -4.43 -10.57 -2.48
C SER A 17 -4.57 -9.67 -1.25
N ILE A 18 -3.92 -8.50 -1.28
CA ILE A 18 -4.01 -7.51 -0.21
C ILE A 18 -5.39 -6.86 -0.21
N VAL A 19 -6.03 -6.81 0.95
CA VAL A 19 -7.36 -6.23 1.14
C VAL A 19 -7.37 -5.05 2.14
N GLU A 20 -6.40 -4.99 3.05
CA GLU A 20 -6.26 -3.88 4.00
C GLU A 20 -4.78 -3.55 4.24
N PHE A 21 -4.54 -2.30 4.63
CA PHE A 21 -3.23 -1.73 4.90
C PHE A 21 -3.22 -1.15 6.31
N LYS A 22 -2.23 -1.54 7.12
CA LYS A 22 -1.98 -0.94 8.44
C LYS A 22 -0.94 0.15 8.30
N LEU A 23 -1.32 1.36 8.68
CA LEU A 23 -0.46 2.54 8.67
C LEU A 23 0.40 2.58 9.95
N SER A 24 1.52 3.30 9.88
CA SER A 24 2.42 3.55 11.02
C SER A 24 1.75 4.26 12.20
N SER A 25 0.64 4.98 11.95
CA SER A 25 -0.23 5.57 12.98
C SER A 25 -1.04 4.54 13.77
N GLY A 26 -1.10 3.28 13.32
CA GLY A 26 -1.96 2.24 13.85
C GLY A 26 -3.34 2.17 13.18
N GLN A 27 -3.70 3.14 12.33
CA GLN A 27 -4.92 3.11 11.54
C GLN A 27 -4.87 1.98 10.51
N VAL A 28 -5.99 1.29 10.31
CA VAL A 28 -6.18 0.31 9.25
C VAL A 28 -7.12 0.91 8.22
N VAL A 29 -6.74 0.86 6.95
CA VAL A 29 -7.53 1.32 5.81
C VAL A 29 -7.76 0.16 4.85
N ASP A 30 -8.95 0.11 4.24
CA ASP A 30 -9.23 -0.85 3.19
C ASP A 30 -8.49 -0.49 1.89
N TYR A 31 -8.58 -1.38 0.90
CA TYR A 31 -7.89 -1.19 -0.38
C TYR A 31 -8.33 0.06 -1.14
N MET A 32 -9.63 0.39 -1.13
CA MET A 32 -10.15 1.53 -1.87
C MET A 32 -9.70 2.86 -1.24
N GLN A 33 -9.77 2.96 0.09
CA GLN A 33 -9.24 4.10 0.84
C GLN A 33 -7.73 4.24 0.62
N ALA A 34 -6.98 3.13 0.65
CA ALA A 34 -5.55 3.17 0.36
C ALA A 34 -5.26 3.67 -1.07
N GLN A 35 -6.09 3.33 -2.06
CA GLN A 35 -5.93 3.85 -3.42
C GLN A 35 -6.10 5.36 -3.48
N GLU A 36 -7.11 5.92 -2.81
CA GLU A 36 -7.33 7.36 -2.72
C GLU A 36 -6.15 8.06 -2.04
N MET A 37 -5.69 7.54 -0.89
CA MET A 37 -4.54 8.08 -0.17
C MET A 37 -3.26 8.05 -1.00
N VAL A 38 -2.99 6.94 -1.72
CA VAL A 38 -1.83 6.86 -2.63
C VAL A 38 -1.98 7.84 -3.80
N SER A 39 -3.20 8.02 -4.34
CA SER A 39 -3.47 8.99 -5.40
C SER A 39 -3.22 10.44 -4.96
N ASN A 40 -3.43 10.74 -3.68
CA ASN A 40 -3.21 12.05 -3.06
C ASN A 40 -1.75 12.24 -2.58
N ASP A 41 -0.86 11.27 -2.82
CA ASP A 41 0.51 11.25 -2.31
C ASP A 41 0.57 11.35 -0.76
N GLU A 42 -0.40 10.73 -0.07
CA GLU A 42 -0.46 10.70 1.41
C GLU A 42 0.30 9.51 2.01
N ILE A 43 0.63 8.49 1.20
CA ILE A 43 1.36 7.30 1.65
C ILE A 43 2.71 7.21 0.95
N LYS A 44 3.78 7.09 1.74
CA LYS A 44 5.15 6.94 1.26
C LYS A 44 5.35 5.62 0.53
N ASN A 45 6.30 5.63 -0.40
CA ASN A 45 6.83 4.44 -1.05
C ASN A 45 5.79 3.64 -1.84
N LEU A 46 4.56 4.15 -2.04
CA LEU A 46 3.53 3.51 -2.83
C LEU A 46 3.13 4.39 -4.02
N GLN A 47 2.68 3.75 -5.09
CA GLN A 47 2.15 4.43 -6.25
C GLN A 47 1.02 3.61 -6.89
N LEU A 48 0.09 4.31 -7.53
CA LEU A 48 -0.88 3.69 -8.41
C LEU A 48 -0.21 3.30 -9.74
N PHE A 49 -0.65 2.19 -10.31
CA PHE A 49 -0.33 1.79 -11.66
C PHE A 49 -1.56 1.18 -12.33
N LYS A 50 -1.62 1.24 -13.65
CA LYS A 50 -2.71 0.61 -14.41
C LYS A 50 -2.30 -0.82 -14.78
N GLY A 51 -3.09 -1.79 -14.34
CA GLY A 51 -2.90 -3.21 -14.65
C GLY A 51 -3.28 -3.53 -16.10
N ARG A 52 -3.04 -4.79 -16.50
CA ARG A 52 -3.47 -5.30 -17.83
C ARG A 52 -4.99 -5.42 -17.96
N ASP A 53 -5.66 -5.52 -16.82
CA ASP A 53 -7.11 -5.46 -16.64
C ASP A 53 -7.71 -4.06 -16.82
N HIS A 54 -6.86 -3.03 -17.04
CA HIS A 54 -7.24 -1.63 -17.10
C HIS A 54 -7.71 -1.02 -15.76
N GLU A 55 -7.56 -1.75 -14.66
CA GLU A 55 -7.86 -1.26 -13.31
C GLU A 55 -6.64 -0.58 -12.68
N GLN A 56 -6.89 0.31 -11.72
CA GLN A 56 -5.82 0.89 -10.92
C GLN A 56 -5.45 -0.07 -9.80
N HIS A 57 -4.16 -0.23 -9.57
CA HIS A 57 -3.59 -1.10 -8.54
C HIS A 57 -2.52 -0.37 -7.77
N ILE A 58 -2.33 -0.75 -6.51
CA ILE A 58 -1.26 -0.20 -5.67
C ILE A 58 -0.01 -1.08 -5.81
N ARG A 59 1.15 -0.45 -5.98
CA ARG A 59 2.46 -1.12 -5.89
C ARG A 59 3.45 -0.27 -5.10
N SER A 60 4.51 -0.90 -4.62
CA SER A 60 5.67 -0.20 -4.07
C SER A 60 6.43 0.57 -5.15
N ARG A 61 6.91 1.76 -4.78
CA ARG A 61 7.84 2.58 -5.57
C ARG A 61 9.22 1.93 -5.51
N PRO A 62 9.98 1.90 -6.62
CA PRO A 62 11.37 1.46 -6.58
C PRO A 62 12.23 2.49 -5.81
N ASP A 63 12.91 2.08 -4.75
CA ASP A 63 13.72 2.96 -3.89
C ASP A 63 15.01 2.29 -3.35
N ASP A 64 15.55 1.33 -4.12
CA ASP A 64 16.78 0.57 -3.80
C ASP A 64 16.73 -0.28 -2.51
N THR A 65 15.57 -0.39 -1.87
CA THR A 65 15.31 -1.33 -0.77
C THR A 65 14.10 -2.21 -1.09
N VAL A 66 13.99 -3.33 -0.38
CA VAL A 66 12.82 -4.22 -0.44
C VAL A 66 12.05 -4.23 0.87
N ALA A 67 12.57 -3.58 1.92
CA ALA A 67 12.04 -3.65 3.28
C ALA A 67 10.61 -3.05 3.41
N ASN A 68 10.24 -2.16 2.50
CA ASN A 68 8.94 -1.50 2.41
C ASN A 68 8.12 -2.00 1.21
N ASN A 69 8.54 -3.08 0.54
CA ASN A 69 7.77 -3.66 -0.53
C ASN A 69 6.53 -4.37 0.03
N LEU A 70 5.37 -4.16 -0.59
CA LEU A 70 4.10 -4.71 -0.13
C LEU A 70 4.09 -6.25 0.00
N ASP A 71 4.92 -6.96 -0.78
CA ASP A 71 5.11 -8.41 -0.68
C ASP A 71 5.99 -8.84 0.49
N GLN A 72 6.85 -7.95 1.00
CA GLN A 72 7.74 -8.19 2.14
C GLN A 72 7.14 -7.76 3.48
N LEU A 73 6.04 -7.00 3.46
CA LEU A 73 5.38 -6.54 4.69
C LEU A 73 4.70 -7.71 5.44
N PRO A 74 4.75 -7.71 6.78
CA PRO A 74 4.10 -8.72 7.59
C PRO A 74 2.56 -8.65 7.47
N THR A 75 1.90 -9.77 7.77
CA THR A 75 0.44 -9.85 7.90
C THR A 75 -0.01 -9.68 9.34
N PHE A 76 -1.22 -9.17 9.55
CA PHE A 76 -1.84 -8.92 10.86
C PHE A 76 -3.29 -9.41 10.94
#